data_AF-A0A4Q2UQT1-F1
#
_entry.id   AF-A0A4Q2UQT1-F1
#
_cell.length_a   1.000
_cell.length_b   1.000
_cell.length_c   1.000
_cell.angle_alpha   90.00
_cell.angle_beta   90.00
_cell.angle_gamma   90.00
#
_symmetry.space_group_name_H-M   'P 1'
#
loop_
_entity.id
_entity.type
_entity.pdbx_description
1 polymer ?
#
loop_
_entity_poly.entity_id
_entity_poly.type
_entity_poly.pdbx_seq_one_letter_code
_entity_poly.pdbx_strand_id
1 'polypeptide(L)'
;MTIQPYTACSFLRLTVLMLLAIPTVAQPPSAALYEQASRNGRLASTGFQRCTLYLKGWLAEADPATGLIPRNLTDSRHFWNAQDAAADNYPFMVMTSSILQPDLFAGRMQAMLATEERLTSRIGRLADSYSFTKKGFLNESIDSSQVIFGSAEYMKDGLIPLTEWLGPDSPWCRRMEGILDDLLPLFPIPIHLTGYFFGNSADVEVNGDMLQVLNRMYWITRKQKYLDVAMALGDYYLNDKRRLTQASTRLRMRDHGCEIIAGLSEVYATMHVLNPAKKEQWQPYMTELLDLILAKGRNADGLFYNEINPSTGQILDPALADTWGYLLNACYTVYLTDGRTDYRDAVVKALQSLNQRYRNYAWEGPSSDGYADSIEGALNLILREKSPAAADWIDSEIQVMWAKQQPSGVIEGWHGDGNFARTTLMYCLWKTAGTWLTTWKESVRVGAVRADKSLYINVDTDEDWAGTLCFSPAFHRDFMHLPLNYPRINQFQEWYPIEGKKRYKLTNAKTKKVVTVSGQHLLDGYPIRLQKGETLQLAITANSL
;
A
#
# COMPACT_ATOMS: atom_id res chain seq x y z
N MET A 1 -24.41 52.62 -88.13
CA MET A 1 -25.31 53.59 -87.47
C MET A 1 -26.00 52.84 -86.33
N THR A 2 -25.94 53.37 -85.11
CA THR A 2 -26.81 53.04 -83.95
C THR A 2 -26.89 51.58 -83.49
N ILE A 3 -26.16 51.19 -82.44
CA ILE A 3 -26.62 51.11 -81.03
C ILE A 3 -27.85 50.20 -80.85
N GLN A 4 -27.65 49.06 -80.20
CA GLN A 4 -28.60 48.53 -79.20
C GLN A 4 -27.87 47.73 -78.10
N PRO A 5 -28.23 47.89 -76.79
CA PRO A 5 -27.53 47.26 -75.66
C PRO A 5 -28.42 46.29 -74.84
N TYR A 6 -27.82 45.79 -73.75
CA TYR A 6 -28.35 45.02 -72.60
C TYR A 6 -28.37 43.50 -72.78
N THR A 7 -27.67 42.74 -71.94
CA THR A 7 -27.98 42.60 -70.51
C THR A 7 -26.79 42.15 -69.66
N ALA A 8 -26.83 42.58 -68.39
CA ALA A 8 -25.82 42.39 -67.36
C ALA A 8 -25.81 40.97 -66.78
N CYS A 9 -24.63 40.51 -66.36
CA CYS A 9 -24.51 39.36 -65.46
C CYS A 9 -23.49 39.68 -64.37
N SER A 10 -23.97 39.75 -63.13
CA SER A 10 -23.23 40.05 -61.92
C SER A 10 -22.39 38.86 -61.47
N PHE A 11 -21.06 39.00 -61.37
CA PHE A 11 -20.21 38.02 -60.70
C PHE A 11 -19.91 38.46 -59.26
N LEU A 12 -20.53 37.75 -58.32
CA LEU A 12 -20.25 37.76 -56.90
C LEU A 12 -18.86 37.15 -56.67
N ARG A 13 -17.88 37.95 -56.20
CA ARG A 13 -16.57 37.43 -55.77
C ARG A 13 -16.68 36.88 -54.35
N LEU A 14 -16.69 35.55 -54.23
CA LEU A 14 -16.56 34.85 -52.95
C LEU A 14 -15.06 34.73 -52.62
N THR A 15 -14.57 35.47 -51.62
CA THR A 15 -13.20 35.33 -51.12
C THR A 15 -13.17 34.25 -50.04
N VAL A 16 -12.68 33.05 -50.39
CA VAL A 16 -12.45 31.96 -49.45
C VAL A 16 -11.09 32.17 -48.77
N LEU A 17 -11.11 32.53 -47.48
CA LEU A 17 -9.93 32.45 -46.62
C LEU A 17 -9.65 30.97 -46.30
N MET A 18 -8.58 30.40 -46.87
CA MET A 18 -8.02 29.14 -46.39
C MET A 18 -7.26 29.39 -45.09
N LEU A 19 -7.86 28.97 -43.97
CA LEU A 19 -7.13 28.72 -42.72
C LEU A 19 -6.22 27.50 -42.94
N LEU A 20 -4.92 27.75 -43.08
CA LEU A 20 -3.89 26.71 -43.04
C LEU A 20 -3.86 26.13 -41.62
N ALA A 21 -4.58 25.01 -41.42
CA ALA A 21 -4.37 24.16 -40.26
C ALA A 21 -2.95 23.59 -40.34
N ILE A 22 -2.06 24.06 -39.45
CA ILE A 22 -0.76 23.44 -39.25
C ILE A 22 -1.03 22.02 -38.74
N PRO A 23 -0.64 20.95 -39.45
CA PRO A 23 -0.79 19.61 -38.94
C PRO A 23 0.08 19.49 -37.69
N THR A 24 -0.54 19.33 -36.52
CA THR A 24 0.13 18.83 -35.33
C THR A 24 0.69 17.46 -35.69
N VAL A 25 2.01 17.41 -35.92
CA VAL A 25 2.72 16.15 -36.12
C VAL A 25 2.50 15.32 -34.86
N ALA A 26 1.68 14.27 -34.98
CA ALA A 26 1.48 13.31 -33.90
C ALA A 26 2.86 12.76 -33.51
N GLN A 27 3.24 12.94 -32.25
CA GLN A 27 4.49 12.38 -31.73
C GLN A 27 4.47 10.86 -31.94
N PRO A 28 5.62 10.24 -32.28
CA PRO A 28 5.69 8.78 -32.38
C PRO A 28 5.25 8.16 -31.04
N PRO A 29 4.57 7.00 -31.03
CA PRO A 29 3.97 6.41 -29.83
C PRO A 29 4.92 6.29 -28.63
N SER A 30 6.23 6.15 -28.86
CA SER A 30 7.25 6.10 -27.82
C SER A 30 7.59 7.46 -27.19
N ALA A 31 7.49 8.58 -27.92
CA ALA A 31 7.79 9.90 -27.39
C ALA A 31 6.75 10.36 -26.35
N ALA A 32 5.46 10.13 -26.61
CA ALA A 32 4.38 10.43 -25.67
C ALA A 32 4.53 9.62 -24.36
N LEU A 33 4.98 8.36 -24.45
CA LEU A 33 5.23 7.51 -23.28
C LEU A 33 6.40 8.04 -22.43
N TYR A 34 7.49 8.50 -23.04
CA TYR A 34 8.59 9.12 -22.29
C TYR A 34 8.21 10.48 -21.71
N GLU A 35 7.37 11.25 -22.38
CA GLU A 35 6.84 12.51 -21.84
C GLU A 35 5.96 12.25 -20.61
N GLN A 36 5.11 11.23 -20.66
CA GLN A 36 4.33 10.78 -19.51
C GLN A 36 5.24 10.24 -18.39
N ALA A 37 6.27 9.45 -18.71
CA ALA A 37 7.25 8.99 -17.74
C ALA A 37 7.99 10.16 -17.06
N SER A 38 8.32 11.22 -17.80
CA SER A 38 8.89 12.45 -17.24
C SER A 38 7.92 13.18 -16.31
N ARG A 39 6.64 13.29 -16.67
CA ARG A 39 5.59 13.84 -15.77
C ARG A 39 5.48 13.03 -14.48
N ASN A 40 5.43 11.71 -14.61
CA ASN A 40 5.41 10.80 -13.48
C ASN A 40 6.65 10.98 -12.59
N GLY A 41 7.83 11.25 -13.19
CA GLY A 41 9.06 11.47 -12.44
C GLY A 41 9.06 12.74 -11.61
N ARG A 42 8.38 13.79 -12.07
CA ARG A 42 8.15 15.00 -11.26
C ARG A 42 7.21 14.71 -10.07
N LEU A 43 6.12 13.98 -10.30
CA LEU A 43 5.18 13.60 -9.25
C LEU A 43 5.84 12.70 -8.19
N ALA A 44 6.60 11.69 -8.62
CA ALA A 44 7.34 10.81 -7.71
C ALA A 44 8.40 11.59 -6.92
N SER A 45 9.14 12.50 -7.55
CA SER A 45 10.13 13.34 -6.88
C SER A 45 9.51 14.21 -5.78
N THR A 46 8.35 14.82 -6.04
CA THR A 46 7.60 15.56 -4.99
C THR A 46 7.26 14.64 -3.81
N GLY A 47 6.76 13.43 -4.05
CA GLY A 47 6.45 12.50 -2.97
C GLY A 47 7.69 12.05 -2.19
N PHE A 48 8.80 11.73 -2.87
CA PHE A 48 10.06 11.37 -2.22
C PHE A 48 10.64 12.50 -1.36
N GLN A 49 10.53 13.75 -1.80
CA GLN A 49 10.88 14.92 -0.98
C GLN A 49 10.05 14.96 0.30
N ARG A 50 8.73 14.75 0.19
CA ARG A 50 7.81 14.76 1.34
C ARG A 50 8.09 13.63 2.32
N CYS A 51 8.36 12.41 1.86
CA CYS A 51 8.76 11.30 2.73
C CYS A 51 10.10 11.59 3.42
N THR A 52 11.06 12.18 2.69
CA THR A 52 12.35 12.57 3.29
C THR A 52 12.16 13.64 4.37
N LEU A 53 11.25 14.59 4.17
CA LEU A 53 10.93 15.62 5.15
C LEU A 53 10.22 15.02 6.38
N TYR A 54 9.25 14.12 6.18
CA TYR A 54 8.62 13.33 7.23
C TYR A 54 9.65 12.59 8.09
N LEU A 55 10.57 11.85 7.45
CA LEU A 55 11.61 11.11 8.13
C LEU A 55 12.48 12.03 9.01
N LYS A 56 12.88 13.18 8.48
CA LYS A 56 13.66 14.18 9.24
C LYS A 56 12.86 14.77 10.40
N GLY A 57 11.59 15.10 10.18
CA GLY A 57 10.70 15.65 11.20
C GLY A 57 10.58 14.71 12.41
N TRP A 58 10.25 13.44 12.18
CA TRP A 58 10.13 12.47 13.27
C TRP A 58 11.47 12.08 13.91
N LEU A 59 12.57 12.06 13.14
CA LEU A 59 13.90 11.87 13.73
C LEU A 59 14.30 13.00 14.69
N ALA A 60 13.85 14.23 14.45
CA ALA A 60 14.10 15.36 15.36
C ALA A 60 13.35 15.23 16.69
N GLU A 61 12.26 14.45 16.71
CA GLU A 61 11.41 14.22 17.87
C GLU A 61 11.80 12.94 18.65
N ALA A 62 12.80 12.20 18.18
CA ALA A 62 13.27 11.00 18.86
C ALA A 62 13.87 11.35 20.24
N ASP A 63 13.53 10.55 21.26
CA ASP A 63 14.09 10.69 22.59
C ASP A 63 15.63 10.57 22.52
N PRO A 64 16.40 11.54 23.05
CA PRO A 64 17.84 11.55 22.87
C PRO A 64 18.57 10.42 23.58
N ALA A 65 17.98 9.84 24.64
CA ALA A 65 18.61 8.78 25.43
C ALA A 65 18.45 7.39 24.79
N THR A 66 17.26 7.10 24.25
CA THR A 66 16.92 5.80 23.66
C THR A 66 16.98 5.82 22.14
N GLY A 67 16.77 6.97 21.54
CA GLY A 67 16.58 7.13 20.11
C GLY A 67 15.23 6.66 19.58
N LEU A 68 14.30 6.22 20.44
CA LEU A 68 12.94 5.86 20.04
C LEU A 68 12.10 7.11 19.81
N ILE A 69 11.13 7.03 18.90
CA ILE A 69 10.14 8.10 18.69
C ILE A 69 8.97 7.97 19.69
N PRO A 70 8.39 9.09 20.13
CA PRO A 70 7.19 9.06 20.98
C PRO A 70 5.96 8.56 20.22
N ARG A 71 4.94 8.12 20.96
CA ARG A 71 3.62 7.76 20.43
C ARG A 71 2.93 8.93 19.69
N ASN A 72 2.98 10.13 20.28
CA ASN A 72 2.55 11.37 19.63
C ASN A 72 3.35 12.56 20.18
N LEU A 73 3.23 13.71 19.53
CA LEU A 73 3.98 14.93 19.88
C LEU A 73 3.22 15.83 20.88
N THR A 74 2.03 15.42 21.31
CA THR A 74 1.17 16.12 22.26
C THR A 74 1.08 15.35 23.58
N ASP A 75 -0.06 14.69 23.84
CA ASP A 75 -0.44 14.16 25.16
C ASP A 75 0.36 12.92 25.59
N SER A 76 1.07 12.27 24.67
CA SER A 76 1.85 11.04 24.91
C SER A 76 3.31 11.13 24.45
N ARG A 77 3.88 12.35 24.44
CA ARG A 77 5.29 12.58 24.04
C ARG A 77 6.34 11.89 24.91
N HIS A 78 5.96 11.42 26.09
CA HIS A 78 6.88 10.90 27.09
C HIS A 78 7.02 9.36 27.07
N PHE A 79 6.41 8.67 26.10
CA PHE A 79 6.52 7.22 25.97
C PHE A 79 6.42 6.74 24.52
N TRP A 80 6.92 5.52 24.32
CA TRP A 80 6.79 4.70 23.12
C TRP A 80 5.85 3.52 23.41
N ASN A 81 5.12 3.02 22.41
CA ASN A 81 4.36 1.78 22.51
C ASN A 81 4.25 1.05 21.16
N ALA A 82 3.77 -0.20 21.22
CA ALA A 82 3.79 -1.13 20.09
C ALA A 82 2.70 -0.86 19.04
N GLN A 83 1.44 -0.70 19.47
CA GLN A 83 0.28 -0.49 18.58
C GLN A 83 0.24 0.87 17.86
N ASP A 84 1.12 1.82 18.21
CA ASP A 84 1.09 3.14 17.57
C ASP A 84 2.49 3.47 17.00
N ALA A 85 3.48 3.72 17.87
CA ALA A 85 4.80 4.13 17.41
C ALA A 85 5.52 3.05 16.58
N ALA A 86 5.37 1.78 16.98
CA ALA A 86 5.97 0.64 16.31
C ALA A 86 5.14 0.13 15.13
N ALA A 87 3.81 0.25 15.17
CA ALA A 87 2.89 -0.19 14.13
C ALA A 87 2.83 0.81 12.97
N ASP A 88 2.60 2.10 13.26
CA ASP A 88 2.15 3.07 12.25
C ASP A 88 3.14 4.16 11.89
N ASN A 89 4.30 4.25 12.57
CA ASN A 89 5.25 5.35 12.34
C ASN A 89 6.66 4.87 12.02
N TYR A 90 7.33 4.25 13.00
CA TYR A 90 8.70 3.77 12.85
C TYR A 90 8.91 2.89 11.59
N PRO A 91 8.01 1.94 11.26
CA PRO A 91 8.17 1.11 10.07
C PRO A 91 8.22 1.91 8.77
N PHE A 92 7.48 3.02 8.68
CA PHE A 92 7.48 3.84 7.49
C PHE A 92 8.65 4.82 7.45
N MET A 93 9.29 5.09 8.60
CA MET A 93 10.64 5.66 8.63
C MET A 93 11.67 4.68 8.05
N VAL A 94 11.60 3.40 8.45
CA VAL A 94 12.45 2.33 7.91
C VAL A 94 12.25 2.21 6.41
N MET A 95 11.01 2.07 5.95
CA MET A 95 10.66 1.96 4.53
C MET A 95 11.19 3.14 3.72
N THR A 96 10.91 4.37 4.16
CA THR A 96 11.40 5.60 3.52
C THR A 96 12.92 5.59 3.39
N SER A 97 13.63 5.25 4.47
CA SER A 97 15.09 5.23 4.45
C SER A 97 15.66 4.13 3.54
N SER A 98 15.01 2.97 3.45
CA SER A 98 15.45 1.86 2.60
C SER A 98 15.48 2.23 1.11
N ILE A 99 14.59 3.15 0.69
CA ILE A 99 14.48 3.62 -0.69
C ILE A 99 15.35 4.86 -0.91
N LEU A 100 15.34 5.81 0.02
CA LEU A 100 15.83 7.18 -0.22
C LEU A 100 17.09 7.54 0.56
N GLN A 101 17.37 6.88 1.69
CA GLN A 101 18.43 7.27 2.64
C GLN A 101 19.18 6.03 3.17
N PRO A 102 20.01 5.38 2.34
CA PRO A 102 20.63 4.09 2.68
C PRO A 102 21.50 4.14 3.95
N ASP A 103 22.16 5.27 4.24
CA ASP A 103 22.96 5.43 5.46
C ASP A 103 22.09 5.44 6.73
N LEU A 104 20.92 6.10 6.68
CA LEU A 104 19.96 6.07 7.78
C LEU A 104 19.35 4.68 7.96
N PHE A 105 19.07 4.00 6.85
CA PHE A 105 18.56 2.63 6.86
C PHE A 105 19.56 1.64 7.49
N ALA A 106 20.82 1.69 7.06
CA ALA A 106 21.86 0.81 7.58
C ALA A 106 22.28 1.15 9.02
N GLY A 107 22.20 2.42 9.41
CA GLY A 107 22.58 2.89 10.74
C GLY A 107 21.39 3.09 11.68
N ARG A 108 20.81 4.30 11.63
CA ARG A 108 19.84 4.78 12.63
C ARG A 108 18.61 3.88 12.76
N MET A 109 18.08 3.37 11.65
CA MET A 109 16.89 2.52 11.68
C MET A 109 17.15 1.18 12.36
N GLN A 110 18.29 0.53 12.09
CA GLN A 110 18.66 -0.72 12.76
C GLN A 110 18.98 -0.49 14.24
N ALA A 111 19.62 0.62 14.58
CA ALA A 111 19.88 1.00 15.98
C ALA A 111 18.59 1.24 16.77
N MET A 112 17.57 1.82 16.16
CA MET A 112 16.23 1.96 16.76
C MET A 112 15.58 0.60 17.00
N LEU A 113 15.62 -0.33 16.03
CA LEU A 113 15.09 -1.70 16.22
C LEU A 113 15.78 -2.40 17.39
N ALA A 114 17.12 -2.38 17.44
CA ALA A 114 17.86 -3.00 18.52
C ALA A 114 17.57 -2.36 19.90
N THR A 115 17.26 -1.06 19.91
CA THR A 115 16.90 -0.35 21.16
C THR A 115 15.47 -0.65 21.57
N GLU A 116 14.54 -0.73 20.62
CA GLU A 116 13.17 -1.19 20.83
C GLU A 116 13.21 -2.56 21.49
N GLU A 117 13.78 -3.57 20.82
CA GLU A 117 13.86 -4.95 21.32
C GLU A 117 14.41 -5.03 22.76
N ARG A 118 15.46 -4.26 23.06
CA ARG A 118 16.11 -4.26 24.37
C ARG A 118 15.28 -3.60 25.47
N LEU A 119 14.53 -2.54 25.16
CA LEU A 119 13.85 -1.73 26.17
C LEU A 119 12.39 -2.10 26.37
N THR A 120 11.74 -2.65 25.34
CA THR A 120 10.29 -2.79 25.29
C THR A 120 9.83 -4.24 25.49
N SER A 121 10.70 -5.23 25.27
CA SER A 121 10.35 -6.65 25.43
C SER A 121 9.96 -6.96 26.89
N ARG A 122 8.72 -7.42 27.09
CA ARG A 122 8.10 -7.60 28.42
C ARG A 122 7.66 -9.03 28.70
N ILE A 123 7.00 -9.68 27.74
CA ILE A 123 6.58 -11.08 27.82
C ILE A 123 7.31 -11.82 26.71
N GLY A 124 8.42 -12.48 27.03
CA GLY A 124 9.35 -12.94 25.98
C GLY A 124 9.77 -11.76 25.11
N ARG A 125 9.53 -11.85 23.80
CA ARG A 125 9.79 -10.81 22.81
C ARG A 125 8.61 -9.86 22.56
N LEU A 126 7.46 -10.05 23.19
CA LEU A 126 6.31 -9.15 23.01
C LEU A 126 6.60 -7.80 23.70
N ALA A 127 6.35 -6.72 22.99
CA ALA A 127 6.69 -5.36 23.43
C ALA A 127 5.58 -4.74 24.31
N ASP A 128 5.99 -4.00 25.33
CA ASP A 128 5.12 -3.18 26.19
C ASP A 128 5.54 -1.70 26.10
N SER A 129 4.68 -0.82 26.58
CA SER A 129 4.89 0.63 26.54
C SER A 129 6.09 1.04 27.40
N TYR A 130 7.02 1.78 26.81
CA TYR A 130 8.24 2.24 27.48
C TYR A 130 8.19 3.75 27.72
N SER A 131 8.31 4.17 28.98
CA SER A 131 8.35 5.57 29.37
C SER A 131 9.78 6.12 29.34
N PHE A 132 9.98 7.17 28.55
CA PHE A 132 11.25 7.90 28.49
C PHE A 132 11.60 8.57 29.82
N THR A 133 10.59 9.13 30.49
CA THR A 133 10.75 9.81 31.77
C THR A 133 11.08 8.84 32.90
N LYS A 134 10.36 7.71 33.00
CA LYS A 134 10.63 6.71 34.05
C LYS A 134 11.87 5.87 33.76
N LYS A 135 12.32 5.82 32.50
CA LYS A 135 13.39 4.93 32.01
C LYS A 135 13.06 3.46 32.30
N GLY A 136 11.84 3.07 31.97
CA GLY A 136 11.29 1.74 32.22
C GLY A 136 9.87 1.63 31.69
N PHE A 137 9.19 0.53 31.98
CA PHE A 137 7.82 0.31 31.54
C PHE A 137 6.88 1.40 32.06
N LEU A 138 5.96 1.84 31.21
CA LEU A 138 4.98 2.87 31.55
C LEU A 138 4.09 2.40 32.71
N ASN A 139 3.67 1.14 32.64
CA ASN A 139 2.86 0.45 33.65
C ASN A 139 3.73 -0.47 34.50
N GLU A 140 3.54 -0.45 35.82
CA GLU A 140 4.28 -1.35 36.74
C GLU A 140 3.79 -2.80 36.62
N SER A 141 2.47 -2.98 36.66
CA SER A 141 1.81 -4.26 36.44
C SER A 141 1.70 -4.55 34.95
N ILE A 142 1.95 -5.81 34.57
CA ILE A 142 1.77 -6.28 33.20
C ILE A 142 0.28 -6.35 32.89
N ASP A 143 -0.16 -5.60 31.89
CA ASP A 143 -1.44 -5.82 31.23
C ASP A 143 -1.18 -6.70 30.00
N SER A 144 -1.42 -8.01 30.14
CA SER A 144 -1.19 -8.95 29.04
C SER A 144 -2.06 -8.63 27.83
N SER A 145 -3.28 -8.15 28.05
CA SER A 145 -4.18 -7.79 26.95
C SER A 145 -3.61 -6.65 26.11
N GLN A 146 -3.01 -5.65 26.76
CA GLN A 146 -2.30 -4.57 26.08
C GLN A 146 -1.07 -5.04 25.30
N VAL A 147 -0.26 -5.91 25.91
CA VAL A 147 0.94 -6.43 25.26
C VAL A 147 0.60 -7.29 24.04
N ILE A 148 -0.46 -8.09 24.10
CA ILE A 148 -0.93 -8.90 22.95
C ILE A 148 -1.43 -8.01 21.84
N PHE A 149 -2.34 -7.09 22.17
CA PHE A 149 -2.92 -6.18 21.19
C PHE A 149 -1.84 -5.39 20.48
N GLY A 150 -0.93 -4.78 21.24
CA GLY A 150 0.20 -4.05 20.66
C GLY A 150 1.15 -4.92 19.84
N SER A 151 1.30 -6.20 20.19
CA SER A 151 2.09 -7.13 19.40
C SER A 151 1.40 -7.51 18.09
N ALA A 152 0.08 -7.69 18.09
CA ALA A 152 -0.70 -8.00 16.89
C ALA A 152 -0.64 -6.84 15.88
N GLU A 153 -0.93 -5.62 16.33
CA GLU A 153 -0.86 -4.38 15.53
C GLU A 153 0.57 -4.15 15.01
N TYR A 154 1.59 -4.28 15.87
CA TYR A 154 2.98 -4.11 15.44
C TYR A 154 3.37 -5.12 14.35
N MET A 155 2.94 -6.39 14.48
CA MET A 155 3.20 -7.38 13.43
C MET A 155 2.45 -7.05 12.14
N LYS A 156 1.15 -6.70 12.21
CA LYS A 156 0.28 -6.50 11.04
C LYS A 156 0.55 -5.20 10.30
N ASP A 157 0.59 -4.06 10.99
CA ASP A 157 0.80 -2.73 10.37
C ASP A 157 2.26 -2.40 10.19
N GLY A 158 3.10 -2.83 11.11
CA GLY A 158 4.51 -2.46 11.08
C GLY A 158 5.41 -3.44 10.35
N LEU A 159 5.46 -4.69 10.84
CA LEU A 159 6.51 -5.62 10.43
C LEU A 159 6.18 -6.40 9.15
N ILE A 160 4.92 -6.71 8.87
CA ILE A 160 4.49 -7.32 7.61
C ILE A 160 4.92 -6.49 6.38
N PRO A 161 4.59 -5.18 6.27
CA PRO A 161 4.95 -4.43 5.07
C PRO A 161 6.46 -4.34 4.87
N LEU A 162 7.23 -4.22 5.97
CA LEU A 162 8.69 -4.29 5.91
C LEU A 162 9.21 -5.66 5.47
N THR A 163 8.60 -6.74 5.96
CA THR A 163 8.99 -8.11 5.60
C THR A 163 8.73 -8.39 4.13
N GLU A 164 7.59 -7.96 3.61
CA GLU A 164 7.26 -8.11 2.20
C GLU A 164 8.17 -7.29 1.29
N TRP A 165 8.58 -6.09 1.71
CA TRP A 165 9.45 -5.21 0.93
C TRP A 165 10.93 -5.57 1.01
N LEU A 166 11.44 -5.84 2.22
CA LEU A 166 12.88 -6.07 2.48
C LEU A 166 13.26 -7.55 2.39
N GLY A 167 12.27 -8.44 2.42
CA GLY A 167 12.47 -9.88 2.34
C GLY A 167 12.69 -10.56 3.70
N PRO A 168 12.69 -11.92 3.69
CA PRO A 168 12.69 -12.74 4.90
C PRO A 168 14.00 -12.68 5.70
N ASP A 169 15.10 -12.32 5.05
CA ASP A 169 16.42 -12.18 5.70
C ASP A 169 16.59 -10.85 6.44
N SER A 170 15.58 -9.98 6.40
CA SER A 170 15.62 -8.69 7.10
C SER A 170 15.52 -8.88 8.62
N PRO A 171 16.13 -7.98 9.42
CA PRO A 171 16.01 -8.04 10.88
C PRO A 171 14.56 -7.81 11.35
N TRP A 172 13.75 -7.06 10.59
CA TRP A 172 12.34 -6.85 10.89
C TRP A 172 11.49 -8.12 10.70
N CYS A 173 11.78 -8.95 9.68
CA CYS A 173 11.14 -10.25 9.55
C CYS A 173 11.48 -11.16 10.74
N ARG A 174 12.74 -11.18 11.19
CA ARG A 174 13.15 -11.92 12.39
C ARG A 174 12.48 -11.40 13.67
N ARG A 175 12.32 -10.07 13.79
CA ARG A 175 11.59 -9.45 14.90
C ARG A 175 10.15 -9.96 14.95
N MET A 176 9.45 -9.92 13.82
CA MET A 176 8.06 -10.40 13.70
C MET A 176 7.94 -11.87 14.02
N GLU A 177 8.79 -12.71 13.40
CA GLU A 177 8.83 -14.14 13.67
C GLU A 177 9.02 -14.41 15.16
N GLY A 178 9.82 -13.57 15.82
CA GLY A 178 10.05 -13.72 17.24
C GLY A 178 8.90 -13.33 18.15
N ILE A 179 8.22 -12.22 17.85
CA ILE A 179 6.99 -11.86 18.54
C ILE A 179 5.95 -12.96 18.37
N LEU A 180 5.77 -13.42 17.12
CA LEU A 180 4.81 -14.47 16.78
C LEU A 180 5.09 -15.77 17.54
N ASP A 181 6.34 -16.21 17.58
CA ASP A 181 6.75 -17.45 18.25
C ASP A 181 6.50 -17.42 19.77
N ASP A 182 6.67 -16.26 20.40
CA ASP A 182 6.43 -16.09 21.83
C ASP A 182 4.95 -15.83 22.16
N LEU A 183 4.17 -15.30 21.21
CA LEU A 183 2.75 -14.98 21.40
C LEU A 183 1.88 -16.25 21.38
N LEU A 184 2.10 -17.12 20.39
CA LEU A 184 1.24 -18.28 20.15
C LEU A 184 1.04 -19.22 21.35
N PRO A 185 2.03 -19.50 22.20
CA PRO A 185 1.85 -20.37 23.37
C PRO A 185 1.06 -19.74 24.52
N LEU A 186 0.82 -18.42 24.50
CA LEU A 186 0.27 -17.68 25.64
C LEU A 186 -1.25 -17.73 25.73
N PHE A 187 -1.95 -18.01 24.63
CA PHE A 187 -3.41 -17.89 24.56
C PHE A 187 -4.07 -19.10 23.90
N PRO A 188 -5.31 -19.45 24.30
CA PRO A 188 -6.14 -20.33 23.51
C PRO A 188 -6.47 -19.67 22.16
N ILE A 189 -6.96 -20.49 21.23
CA ILE A 189 -7.49 -20.03 19.95
C ILE A 189 -9.02 -20.17 19.98
N PRO A 190 -9.79 -19.11 19.68
CA PRO A 190 -9.34 -17.76 19.29
C PRO A 190 -8.75 -16.97 20.47
N ILE A 191 -8.04 -15.89 20.15
CA ILE A 191 -7.51 -14.98 21.16
C ILE A 191 -8.67 -14.19 21.75
N HIS A 192 -8.72 -14.17 23.08
CA HIS A 192 -9.67 -13.39 23.88
C HIS A 192 -8.90 -12.47 24.81
N LEU A 193 -9.11 -11.17 24.66
CA LEU A 193 -8.52 -10.14 25.51
C LEU A 193 -9.42 -9.92 26.72
N THR A 194 -8.82 -9.90 27.91
CA THR A 194 -9.52 -9.62 29.16
C THR A 194 -9.15 -8.21 29.60
N GLY A 195 -10.02 -7.23 29.29
CA GLY A 195 -9.76 -5.84 29.65
C GLY A 195 -10.70 -4.84 28.97
N TYR A 196 -10.81 -3.65 29.56
CA TYR A 196 -11.62 -2.54 29.02
C TYR A 196 -10.84 -1.62 28.07
N PHE A 197 -9.52 -1.83 27.94
CA PHE A 197 -8.60 -0.86 27.33
C PHE A 197 -8.82 -0.64 25.82
N PHE A 198 -9.33 -1.63 25.09
CA PHE A 198 -9.42 -1.59 23.62
C PHE A 198 -10.87 -1.61 23.07
N GLY A 199 -11.86 -1.45 23.95
CA GLY A 199 -13.28 -1.47 23.56
C GLY A 199 -13.80 -2.86 23.19
N ASN A 200 -15.04 -2.92 22.69
CA ASN A 200 -15.80 -4.17 22.54
C ASN A 200 -15.40 -5.03 21.33
N SER A 201 -14.49 -4.58 20.46
CA SER A 201 -14.14 -5.27 19.20
C SER A 201 -12.70 -5.77 19.13
N ALA A 202 -11.90 -5.55 20.18
CA ALA A 202 -10.47 -5.82 20.19
C ALA A 202 -10.11 -7.29 19.93
N ASP A 203 -10.95 -8.23 20.40
CA ASP A 203 -10.78 -9.65 20.08
C ASP A 203 -10.86 -9.91 18.57
N VAL A 204 -11.85 -9.31 17.91
CA VAL A 204 -12.11 -9.54 16.49
C VAL A 204 -10.98 -8.98 15.63
N GLU A 205 -10.50 -7.80 16.01
CA GLU A 205 -9.35 -7.14 15.43
C GLU A 205 -8.08 -7.98 15.55
N VAL A 206 -7.65 -8.33 16.78
CA VAL A 206 -6.43 -9.12 17.00
C VAL A 206 -6.50 -10.47 16.27
N ASN A 207 -7.65 -11.13 16.25
CA ASN A 207 -7.79 -12.37 15.47
C ASN A 207 -7.69 -12.14 13.96
N GLY A 208 -8.18 -10.99 13.46
CA GLY A 208 -8.01 -10.56 12.07
C GLY A 208 -6.55 -10.29 11.71
N ASP A 209 -5.82 -9.58 12.57
CA ASP A 209 -4.39 -9.30 12.40
C ASP A 209 -3.60 -10.60 12.36
N MET A 210 -3.87 -11.48 13.33
CA MET A 210 -3.20 -12.77 13.44
C MET A 210 -3.48 -13.63 12.23
N LEU A 211 -4.70 -13.63 11.67
CA LEU A 211 -4.98 -14.33 10.42
C LEU A 211 -4.07 -13.81 9.28
N GLN A 212 -3.90 -12.50 9.13
CA GLN A 212 -3.00 -11.95 8.10
C GLN A 212 -1.53 -12.33 8.35
N VAL A 213 -1.04 -12.15 9.58
CA VAL A 213 0.35 -12.48 9.98
C VAL A 213 0.64 -13.97 9.79
N LEU A 214 -0.22 -14.85 10.30
CA LEU A 214 0.02 -16.29 10.30
C LEU A 214 0.06 -16.87 8.89
N ASN A 215 -0.84 -16.44 8.00
CA ASN A 215 -0.86 -16.91 6.63
C ASN A 215 0.42 -16.50 5.89
N ARG A 216 0.79 -15.22 5.96
CA ARG A 216 1.99 -14.71 5.30
C ARG A 216 3.26 -15.37 5.85
N MET A 217 3.36 -15.49 7.18
CA MET A 217 4.49 -16.15 7.82
C MET A 217 4.57 -17.65 7.57
N TYR A 218 3.45 -18.34 7.40
CA TYR A 218 3.47 -19.73 6.94
C TYR A 218 4.08 -19.83 5.53
N TRP A 219 3.68 -18.99 4.59
CA TRP A 219 4.21 -19.05 3.22
C TRP A 219 5.72 -18.72 3.18
N ILE A 220 6.16 -17.72 3.95
CA ILE A 220 7.57 -17.36 4.09
C ILE A 220 8.38 -18.54 4.68
N THR A 221 7.96 -19.07 5.82
CA THR A 221 8.81 -19.94 6.67
C THR A 221 8.52 -21.44 6.52
N ARG A 222 7.35 -21.80 6.01
CA ARG A 222 6.79 -23.18 5.97
C ARG A 222 6.63 -23.84 7.34
N LYS A 223 6.63 -23.08 8.43
CA LYS A 223 6.40 -23.60 9.78
C LYS A 223 4.94 -23.98 9.95
N GLN A 224 4.67 -25.29 10.06
CA GLN A 224 3.32 -25.86 10.17
C GLN A 224 2.50 -25.25 11.31
N LYS A 225 3.14 -24.94 12.45
CA LYS A 225 2.47 -24.30 13.60
C LYS A 225 1.73 -23.01 13.25
N TYR A 226 2.21 -22.22 12.29
CA TYR A 226 1.51 -21.00 11.88
C TYR A 226 0.25 -21.32 11.09
N LEU A 227 0.32 -22.32 10.20
CA LEU A 227 -0.83 -22.79 9.44
C LEU A 227 -1.90 -23.40 10.33
N ASP A 228 -1.50 -24.18 11.33
CA ASP A 228 -2.42 -24.83 12.26
C ASP A 228 -3.25 -23.80 13.04
N VAL A 229 -2.61 -22.73 13.51
CA VAL A 229 -3.30 -21.63 14.20
C VAL A 229 -4.18 -20.84 13.24
N ALA A 230 -3.69 -20.52 12.03
CA ALA A 230 -4.51 -19.83 11.02
C ALA A 230 -5.77 -20.64 10.68
N MET A 231 -5.63 -21.97 10.54
CA MET A 231 -6.75 -22.87 10.26
C MET A 231 -7.72 -22.95 11.44
N ALA A 232 -7.22 -22.98 12.68
CA ALA A 232 -8.08 -22.97 13.87
C ALA A 232 -8.90 -21.66 13.99
N LEU A 233 -8.30 -20.51 13.67
CA LEU A 233 -9.02 -19.24 13.57
C LEU A 233 -10.05 -19.26 12.43
N GLY A 234 -9.68 -19.77 11.25
CA GLY A 234 -10.63 -19.96 10.15
C GLY A 234 -11.81 -20.84 10.54
N ASP A 235 -11.56 -21.98 11.18
CA ASP A 235 -12.61 -22.89 11.67
C ASP A 235 -13.51 -22.23 12.73
N TYR A 236 -12.98 -21.28 13.51
CA TYR A 236 -13.74 -20.55 14.52
C TYR A 236 -14.73 -19.53 13.91
N TYR A 237 -14.36 -18.85 12.82
CA TYR A 237 -15.19 -17.80 12.20
C TYR A 237 -16.00 -18.28 10.99
N LEU A 238 -15.56 -19.30 10.26
CA LEU A 238 -16.21 -19.82 9.05
C LEU A 238 -16.98 -21.11 9.35
N ASN A 239 -17.96 -21.01 10.25
CA ASN A 239 -18.85 -22.11 10.63
C ASN A 239 -20.31 -21.65 10.88
N ASP A 240 -21.19 -22.62 11.10
CA ASP A 240 -22.62 -22.42 11.33
C ASP A 240 -22.97 -21.82 12.70
N LYS A 241 -22.12 -22.01 13.71
CA LYS A 241 -22.38 -21.61 15.12
C LYS A 241 -22.04 -20.15 15.42
N ARG A 242 -21.06 -19.58 14.72
CA ARG A 242 -20.49 -18.24 15.02
C ARG A 242 -20.41 -17.36 13.79
N ARG A 243 -21.50 -17.34 13.01
CA ARG A 243 -21.57 -16.51 11.80
C ARG A 243 -21.47 -15.04 12.17
N LEU A 244 -20.44 -14.34 11.68
CA LEU A 244 -20.31 -12.89 11.85
C LEU A 244 -21.57 -12.13 11.37
N THR A 245 -22.31 -12.73 10.45
CA THR A 245 -23.56 -12.22 9.88
C THR A 245 -24.77 -12.29 10.84
N GLN A 246 -24.71 -13.13 11.89
CA GLN A 246 -25.86 -13.44 12.77
C GLN A 246 -25.53 -13.37 14.26
N ALA A 247 -24.27 -13.60 14.65
CA ALA A 247 -23.82 -13.65 16.03
C ALA A 247 -23.61 -12.25 16.65
N SER A 248 -23.55 -11.20 15.83
CA SER A 248 -23.37 -9.82 16.27
C SER A 248 -24.51 -8.92 15.80
N THR A 249 -24.91 -7.99 16.65
CA THR A 249 -25.81 -6.89 16.28
C THR A 249 -25.08 -5.75 15.56
N ARG A 250 -23.75 -5.85 15.41
CA ARG A 250 -22.86 -4.84 14.86
C ARG A 250 -21.74 -5.48 14.03
N LEU A 251 -21.58 -5.05 12.80
CA LEU A 251 -20.46 -5.40 11.93
C LEU A 251 -19.79 -4.10 11.51
N ARG A 252 -18.66 -3.81 12.16
CA ARG A 252 -17.80 -2.67 11.82
C ARG A 252 -17.00 -3.01 10.57
N MET A 253 -17.11 -2.15 9.56
CA MET A 253 -16.52 -2.29 8.23
C MET A 253 -15.40 -1.28 7.98
N ARG A 254 -15.08 -0.45 8.97
CA ARG A 254 -13.99 0.52 8.97
C ARG A 254 -12.89 0.13 9.95
N ASP A 255 -11.64 0.48 9.63
CA ASP A 255 -10.50 0.42 10.57
C ASP A 255 -10.36 -1.01 11.15
N HIS A 256 -9.93 -1.17 12.39
CA HIS A 256 -9.86 -2.39 13.20
C HIS A 256 -11.00 -3.42 13.01
N GLY A 257 -12.20 -3.01 12.60
CA GLY A 257 -13.32 -3.92 12.30
C GLY A 257 -13.21 -4.70 10.99
N CYS A 258 -12.51 -4.15 9.99
CA CYS A 258 -12.39 -4.77 8.66
C CYS A 258 -11.27 -5.83 8.57
N GLU A 259 -10.35 -5.84 9.54
CA GLU A 259 -9.19 -6.74 9.60
C GLU A 259 -9.59 -8.21 9.61
N ILE A 260 -10.67 -8.56 10.29
CA ILE A 260 -11.18 -9.94 10.31
C ILE A 260 -11.62 -10.40 8.91
N ILE A 261 -12.24 -9.52 8.12
CA ILE A 261 -12.71 -9.87 6.76
C ILE A 261 -11.51 -10.07 5.83
N ALA A 262 -10.50 -9.20 5.94
CA ALA A 262 -9.25 -9.33 5.20
C ALA A 262 -8.51 -10.63 5.57
N GLY A 263 -8.28 -10.87 6.87
CA GLY A 263 -7.61 -12.07 7.37
C GLY A 263 -8.32 -13.37 6.98
N LEU A 264 -9.66 -13.40 7.02
CA LEU A 264 -10.43 -14.56 6.57
C LEU A 264 -10.27 -14.83 5.08
N SER A 265 -10.15 -13.78 4.25
CA SER A 265 -9.89 -13.95 2.83
C SER A 265 -8.50 -14.53 2.54
N GLU A 266 -7.48 -14.18 3.33
CA GLU A 266 -6.12 -14.71 3.17
C GLU A 266 -6.02 -16.19 3.58
N VAL A 267 -6.66 -16.59 4.68
CA VAL A 267 -6.68 -18.01 5.08
C VAL A 267 -7.50 -18.84 4.10
N TYR A 268 -8.59 -18.28 3.56
CA TYR A 268 -9.39 -18.92 2.53
C TYR A 268 -8.57 -19.17 1.24
N ALA A 269 -7.82 -18.17 0.79
CA ALA A 269 -6.92 -18.32 -0.35
C ALA A 269 -5.77 -19.31 -0.08
N THR A 270 -5.28 -19.37 1.14
CA THR A 270 -4.28 -20.37 1.55
C THR A 270 -4.85 -21.79 1.51
N MET A 271 -6.08 -22.00 2.03
CA MET A 271 -6.75 -23.31 1.97
C MET A 271 -7.14 -23.71 0.54
N HIS A 272 -7.46 -22.75 -0.34
CA HIS A 272 -7.67 -23.05 -1.76
C HIS A 272 -6.50 -23.83 -2.38
N VAL A 273 -5.27 -23.54 -1.94
CA VAL A 273 -4.07 -24.21 -2.45
C VAL A 273 -3.70 -25.46 -1.64
N LEU A 274 -3.74 -25.37 -0.31
CA LEU A 274 -3.19 -26.41 0.56
C LEU A 274 -4.20 -27.48 0.98
N ASN A 275 -5.48 -27.12 1.08
CA ASN A 275 -6.54 -28.00 1.55
C ASN A 275 -7.90 -27.65 0.89
N PRO A 276 -8.10 -28.03 -0.38
CA PRO A 276 -9.32 -27.71 -1.11
C PRO A 276 -10.60 -28.20 -0.43
N ALA A 277 -10.55 -29.34 0.29
CA ALA A 277 -11.70 -29.85 1.04
C ALA A 277 -12.08 -28.94 2.22
N LYS A 278 -11.10 -28.41 2.95
CA LYS A 278 -11.34 -27.41 4.00
C LYS A 278 -11.87 -26.10 3.41
N LYS A 279 -11.32 -25.65 2.29
CA LYS A 279 -11.85 -24.50 1.55
C LYS A 279 -13.32 -24.70 1.17
N GLU A 280 -13.67 -25.86 0.63
CA GLU A 280 -15.06 -26.20 0.28
C GLU A 280 -15.98 -26.17 1.50
N GLN A 281 -15.53 -26.65 2.67
CA GLN A 281 -16.26 -26.54 3.93
C GLN A 281 -16.52 -25.07 4.32
N TRP A 282 -15.55 -24.18 4.14
CA TRP A 282 -15.67 -22.76 4.50
C TRP A 282 -16.39 -21.89 3.47
N GLN A 283 -16.44 -22.34 2.21
CA GLN A 283 -16.95 -21.56 1.08
C GLN A 283 -18.36 -20.98 1.28
N PRO A 284 -19.35 -21.72 1.82
CA PRO A 284 -20.68 -21.18 2.07
C PRO A 284 -20.65 -19.99 3.05
N TYR A 285 -19.80 -20.02 4.08
CA TYR A 285 -19.72 -18.97 5.10
C TYR A 285 -18.96 -17.74 4.61
N MET A 286 -17.87 -17.96 3.87
CA MET A 286 -17.14 -16.85 3.22
C MET A 286 -18.04 -16.14 2.20
N THR A 287 -18.79 -16.91 1.41
CA THR A 287 -19.77 -16.37 0.46
C THR A 287 -20.87 -15.61 1.16
N GLU A 288 -21.48 -16.16 2.22
CA GLU A 288 -22.51 -15.47 3.00
C GLU A 288 -22.03 -14.13 3.54
N LEU A 289 -20.82 -14.09 4.11
CA LEU A 289 -20.22 -12.88 4.65
C LEU A 289 -20.02 -11.80 3.57
N LEU A 290 -19.37 -12.16 2.46
CA LEU A 290 -19.09 -11.20 1.38
C LEU A 290 -20.36 -10.73 0.68
N ASP A 291 -21.29 -11.64 0.36
CA ASP A 291 -22.58 -11.29 -0.24
C ASP A 291 -23.37 -10.34 0.66
N LEU A 292 -23.34 -10.56 1.98
CA LEU A 292 -24.02 -9.71 2.94
C LEU A 292 -23.45 -8.28 2.96
N ILE A 293 -22.14 -8.12 3.08
CA ILE A 293 -21.54 -6.77 3.11
C ILE A 293 -21.73 -6.06 1.76
N LEU A 294 -21.72 -6.80 0.65
CA LEU A 294 -21.96 -6.23 -0.67
C LEU A 294 -23.42 -5.80 -0.85
N ALA A 295 -24.38 -6.53 -0.28
CA ALA A 295 -25.81 -6.26 -0.41
C ALA A 295 -26.31 -5.19 0.56
N LYS A 296 -25.85 -5.22 1.82
CA LYS A 296 -26.38 -4.39 2.92
C LYS A 296 -25.40 -3.31 3.38
N GLY A 297 -24.10 -3.49 3.14
CA GLY A 297 -23.05 -2.65 3.69
C GLY A 297 -22.62 -1.48 2.82
N ARG A 298 -23.18 -1.32 1.62
CA ARG A 298 -22.71 -0.33 0.63
C ARG A 298 -23.77 0.70 0.24
N ASN A 299 -23.29 1.86 -0.17
CA ASN A 299 -24.09 2.87 -0.85
C ASN A 299 -24.30 2.51 -2.34
N ALA A 300 -25.05 3.36 -3.05
CA ALA A 300 -25.34 3.17 -4.48
C ALA A 300 -24.10 3.16 -5.38
N ASP A 301 -22.99 3.74 -4.92
CA ASP A 301 -21.73 3.92 -5.64
C ASP A 301 -20.71 2.80 -5.37
N GLY A 302 -21.07 1.84 -4.51
CA GLY A 302 -20.24 0.68 -4.20
C GLY A 302 -19.24 0.90 -3.08
N LEU A 303 -19.31 2.01 -2.34
CA LEU A 303 -18.49 2.25 -1.14
C LEU A 303 -19.22 1.79 0.12
N PHE A 304 -18.47 1.35 1.12
CA PHE A 304 -19.02 0.78 2.36
C PHE A 304 -19.32 1.84 3.41
N TYR A 305 -20.35 1.61 4.21
CA TYR A 305 -20.59 2.36 5.44
C TYR A 305 -19.63 1.91 6.55
N ASN A 306 -19.44 2.71 7.58
CA ASN A 306 -18.59 2.37 8.72
C ASN A 306 -19.13 1.16 9.49
N GLU A 307 -20.45 1.07 9.68
CA GLU A 307 -21.03 0.02 10.50
C GLU A 307 -22.49 -0.29 10.13
N ILE A 308 -22.82 -1.58 10.12
CA ILE A 308 -24.19 -2.07 9.92
C ILE A 308 -24.57 -3.07 11.01
N ASN A 309 -25.86 -3.28 11.21
CA ASN A 309 -26.38 -4.48 11.83
C ASN A 309 -26.47 -5.57 10.74
N PRO A 310 -25.68 -6.65 10.81
CA PRO A 310 -25.60 -7.60 9.71
C PRO A 310 -26.90 -8.40 9.55
N SER A 311 -27.59 -8.70 10.65
CA SER A 311 -28.86 -9.45 10.63
C SER A 311 -29.99 -8.65 9.98
N THR A 312 -30.19 -7.40 10.40
CA THR A 312 -31.30 -6.57 9.90
C THR A 312 -30.96 -5.78 8.64
N GLY A 313 -29.68 -5.49 8.40
CA GLY A 313 -29.22 -4.54 7.37
C GLY A 313 -29.38 -3.08 7.75
N GLN A 314 -29.74 -2.77 9.00
CA GLN A 314 -29.79 -1.40 9.48
C GLN A 314 -28.39 -0.78 9.43
N ILE A 315 -28.28 0.41 8.82
CA ILE A 315 -27.06 1.21 8.86
C ILE A 315 -26.94 1.83 10.25
N LEU A 316 -25.87 1.51 10.97
CA LEU A 316 -25.63 1.98 12.35
C LEU A 316 -24.76 3.23 12.36
N ASP A 317 -23.75 3.28 11.48
CA ASP A 317 -22.97 4.47 11.19
C ASP A 317 -22.94 4.69 9.66
N PRO A 318 -23.62 5.73 9.15
CA PRO A 318 -23.76 5.99 7.72
C PRO A 318 -22.56 6.71 7.09
N ALA A 319 -21.54 7.11 7.86
CA ALA A 319 -20.30 7.61 7.27
C ALA A 319 -19.64 6.51 6.44
N LEU A 320 -18.89 6.91 5.40
CA LEU A 320 -18.23 5.96 4.52
C LEU A 320 -16.90 5.51 5.12
N ALA A 321 -16.67 4.20 5.08
CA ALA A 321 -15.40 3.60 5.48
C ALA A 321 -14.32 4.07 4.52
N ASP A 322 -13.29 4.72 5.06
CA ASP A 322 -12.05 5.06 4.39
C ASP A 322 -11.25 3.81 3.98
N THR A 323 -11.42 2.71 4.71
CA THR A 323 -10.89 1.38 4.38
C THR A 323 -11.74 0.59 3.37
N TRP A 324 -12.64 1.23 2.61
CA TRP A 324 -13.51 0.57 1.62
C TRP A 324 -12.75 -0.35 0.66
N GLY A 325 -11.52 0.03 0.27
CA GLY A 325 -10.69 -0.76 -0.62
C GLY A 325 -10.18 -2.05 0.02
N TYR A 326 -10.00 -2.09 1.35
CA TYR A 326 -9.55 -3.27 2.09
C TYR A 326 -10.63 -4.36 2.10
N LEU A 327 -11.90 -3.98 2.24
CA LEU A 327 -13.03 -4.91 2.09
C LEU A 327 -13.14 -5.45 0.65
N LEU A 328 -12.88 -4.60 -0.33
CA LEU A 328 -12.84 -5.01 -1.73
C LEU A 328 -11.63 -5.88 -2.07
N ASN A 329 -10.52 -5.78 -1.34
CA ASN A 329 -9.41 -6.72 -1.45
C ASN A 329 -9.87 -8.15 -1.12
N ALA A 330 -10.69 -8.33 -0.07
CA ALA A 330 -11.25 -9.63 0.28
C ALA A 330 -12.17 -10.18 -0.83
N CYS A 331 -13.04 -9.32 -1.38
CA CYS A 331 -13.91 -9.68 -2.52
C CYS A 331 -13.09 -10.11 -3.74
N TYR A 332 -12.06 -9.34 -4.10
CA TYR A 332 -11.22 -9.63 -5.25
C TYR A 332 -10.36 -10.89 -5.04
N THR A 333 -9.93 -11.16 -3.81
CA THR A 333 -9.24 -12.40 -3.45
C THR A 333 -10.12 -13.61 -3.72
N VAL A 334 -11.40 -13.58 -3.32
CA VAL A 334 -12.34 -14.68 -3.61
C VAL A 334 -12.70 -14.74 -5.09
N TYR A 335 -12.75 -13.62 -5.81
CA TYR A 335 -12.85 -13.65 -7.27
C TYR A 335 -11.70 -14.45 -7.90
N LEU A 336 -10.46 -14.25 -7.45
CA LEU A 336 -9.30 -14.95 -8.00
C LEU A 336 -9.30 -16.45 -7.69
N THR A 337 -9.84 -16.88 -6.55
CA THR A 337 -9.87 -18.31 -6.18
C THR A 337 -11.10 -19.05 -6.70
N ASP A 338 -12.25 -18.38 -6.76
CA ASP A 338 -13.56 -19.00 -7.01
C ASP A 338 -14.20 -18.57 -8.34
N GLY A 339 -13.64 -17.57 -9.03
CA GLY A 339 -14.18 -17.05 -10.28
C GLY A 339 -15.46 -16.22 -10.14
N ARG A 340 -15.76 -15.71 -8.93
CA ARG A 340 -16.94 -14.87 -8.62
C ARG A 340 -16.86 -13.49 -9.31
N THR A 341 -17.28 -13.42 -10.56
CA THR A 341 -17.17 -12.19 -11.38
C THR A 341 -17.95 -11.02 -10.80
N ASP A 342 -19.01 -11.28 -10.04
CA ASP A 342 -19.77 -10.26 -9.31
C ASP A 342 -18.93 -9.55 -8.23
N TYR A 343 -17.94 -10.23 -7.64
CA TYR A 343 -16.99 -9.60 -6.71
C TYR A 343 -15.98 -8.72 -7.43
N ARG A 344 -15.55 -9.10 -8.64
CA ARG A 344 -14.78 -8.22 -9.52
C ARG A 344 -15.60 -6.99 -9.94
N ASP A 345 -16.86 -7.17 -10.28
CA ASP A 345 -17.74 -6.07 -10.71
C ASP A 345 -17.99 -5.07 -9.57
N ALA A 346 -18.05 -5.54 -8.32
CA ALA A 346 -18.08 -4.68 -7.15
C ALA A 346 -16.85 -3.75 -7.05
N VAL A 347 -15.65 -4.26 -7.36
CA VAL A 347 -14.42 -3.48 -7.43
C VAL A 347 -14.48 -2.43 -8.53
N VAL A 348 -14.84 -2.85 -9.75
CA VAL A 348 -14.91 -1.96 -10.91
C VAL A 348 -15.90 -0.82 -10.64
N LYS A 349 -17.06 -1.12 -10.05
CA LYS A 349 -18.08 -0.12 -9.70
C LYS A 349 -17.55 0.95 -8.74
N ALA A 350 -16.90 0.54 -7.66
CA ALA A 350 -16.33 1.49 -6.69
C ALA A 350 -15.25 2.37 -7.35
N LEU A 351 -14.31 1.77 -8.09
CA LEU A 351 -13.24 2.52 -8.77
C LEU A 351 -13.77 3.54 -9.79
N GLN A 352 -14.90 3.27 -10.45
CA GLN A 352 -15.49 4.17 -11.43
C GLN A 352 -16.20 5.38 -10.80
N SER A 353 -16.67 5.28 -9.56
CA SER A 353 -17.43 6.35 -8.90
C SER A 353 -16.55 7.42 -8.24
N LEU A 354 -15.31 7.06 -7.87
CA LEU A 354 -14.37 7.91 -7.11
C LEU A 354 -14.20 9.32 -7.68
N ASN A 355 -13.70 9.45 -8.91
CA ASN A 355 -13.33 10.75 -9.49
C ASN A 355 -14.50 11.72 -9.63
N GLN A 356 -15.69 11.20 -9.91
CA GLN A 356 -16.86 12.03 -10.16
C GLN A 356 -17.50 12.52 -8.86
N ARG A 357 -17.42 11.72 -7.78
CA ARG A 357 -18.27 11.92 -6.59
C ARG A 357 -17.52 12.10 -5.27
N TYR A 358 -16.25 11.68 -5.21
CA TYR A 358 -15.50 11.56 -3.96
C TYR A 358 -14.16 12.32 -3.96
N ARG A 359 -14.02 13.36 -4.78
CA ARG A 359 -12.83 14.24 -4.74
C ARG A 359 -12.87 15.13 -3.51
N ASN A 360 -11.75 15.24 -2.82
CA ASN A 360 -11.62 15.96 -1.55
C ASN A 360 -12.71 15.54 -0.54
N TYR A 361 -13.09 14.27 -0.55
CA TYR A 361 -14.08 13.75 0.39
C TYR A 361 -13.45 13.63 1.78
N ALA A 362 -14.18 14.05 2.82
CA ALA A 362 -13.71 14.05 4.20
C ALA A 362 -13.89 12.66 4.83
N TRP A 363 -13.08 11.69 4.37
CA TRP A 363 -13.11 10.29 4.79
C TRP A 363 -13.10 10.12 6.32
N GLU A 364 -12.20 10.85 6.99
CA GLU A 364 -12.11 10.94 8.44
C GLU A 364 -12.07 12.40 8.92
N GLY A 365 -12.98 13.21 8.39
CA GLY A 365 -13.00 14.64 8.68
C GLY A 365 -11.71 15.32 8.18
N PRO A 366 -10.97 16.05 9.04
CA PRO A 366 -9.74 16.74 8.65
C PRO A 366 -8.48 15.85 8.66
N SER A 367 -8.56 14.59 9.11
CA SER A 367 -7.40 13.70 9.23
C SER A 367 -6.73 13.42 7.88
N SER A 368 -5.41 13.31 7.86
CA SER A 368 -4.63 12.79 6.73
C SER A 368 -4.84 11.29 6.52
N ASP A 369 -5.16 10.58 7.59
CA ASP A 369 -5.20 9.12 7.64
C ASP A 369 -6.35 8.55 6.78
N GLY A 370 -7.54 9.14 6.87
CA GLY A 370 -8.64 8.75 6.00
C GLY A 370 -8.37 8.90 4.49
N TYR A 371 -7.51 9.86 4.10
CA TYR A 371 -7.05 9.92 2.70
C TYR A 371 -6.04 8.83 2.39
N ALA A 372 -5.13 8.52 3.32
CA ALA A 372 -4.14 7.46 3.19
C ALA A 372 -4.84 6.13 2.86
N ASP A 373 -5.72 5.65 3.73
CA ASP A 373 -6.39 4.35 3.59
C ASP A 373 -7.22 4.24 2.30
N SER A 374 -7.93 5.31 1.95
CA SER A 374 -8.72 5.35 0.71
C SER A 374 -7.87 5.35 -0.55
N ILE A 375 -6.74 6.08 -0.55
CA ILE A 375 -5.80 6.10 -1.69
C ILE A 375 -5.14 4.72 -1.83
N GLU A 376 -4.74 4.10 -0.73
CA GLU A 376 -4.12 2.78 -0.75
C GLU A 376 -5.07 1.68 -1.20
N GLY A 377 -6.33 1.74 -0.74
CA GLY A 377 -7.41 0.91 -1.23
C GLY A 377 -7.55 0.99 -2.75
N ALA A 378 -7.53 2.21 -3.31
CA ALA A 378 -7.56 2.40 -4.75
C ALA A 378 -6.28 1.87 -5.45
N LEU A 379 -5.09 2.16 -4.92
CA LEU A 379 -3.80 1.70 -5.48
C LEU A 379 -3.72 0.17 -5.54
N ASN A 380 -4.19 -0.51 -4.50
CA ASN A 380 -4.32 -1.96 -4.45
C ASN A 380 -5.17 -2.49 -5.61
N LEU A 381 -6.30 -1.87 -5.88
CA LEU A 381 -7.28 -2.36 -6.84
C LEU A 381 -6.94 -1.97 -8.29
N ILE A 382 -6.38 -0.77 -8.55
CA ILE A 382 -6.05 -0.35 -9.93
C ILE A 382 -4.88 -1.13 -10.54
N LEU A 383 -4.03 -1.76 -9.72
CA LEU A 383 -3.00 -2.69 -10.21
C LEU A 383 -3.64 -3.85 -11.00
N ARG A 384 -4.85 -4.24 -10.59
CA ARG A 384 -5.59 -5.41 -11.08
C ARG A 384 -6.63 -4.98 -12.12
N GLU A 385 -7.41 -3.95 -11.81
CA GLU A 385 -8.46 -3.40 -12.67
C GLU A 385 -8.14 -1.95 -13.07
N LYS A 386 -7.64 -1.76 -14.28
CA LYS A 386 -7.30 -0.42 -14.78
C LYS A 386 -8.55 0.48 -14.81
N SER A 387 -8.48 1.61 -14.09
CA SER A 387 -9.51 2.65 -14.11
C SER A 387 -8.85 4.02 -14.27
N PRO A 388 -8.95 4.65 -15.47
CA PRO A 388 -8.47 6.02 -15.68
C PRO A 388 -9.12 7.02 -14.72
N ALA A 389 -10.42 6.84 -14.43
CA ALA A 389 -11.11 7.67 -13.45
C ALA A 389 -10.48 7.54 -12.06
N ALA A 390 -10.25 6.32 -11.56
CA ALA A 390 -9.59 6.14 -10.27
C ALA A 390 -8.15 6.69 -10.27
N ALA A 391 -7.43 6.57 -11.39
CA ALA A 391 -6.08 7.14 -11.52
C ALA A 391 -6.10 8.67 -11.38
N ASP A 392 -7.04 9.36 -12.04
CA ASP A 392 -7.22 10.81 -11.91
C ASP A 392 -7.62 11.20 -10.48
N TRP A 393 -8.48 10.40 -9.85
CA TRP A 393 -8.88 10.60 -8.46
C TRP A 393 -7.69 10.48 -7.50
N ILE A 394 -6.89 9.40 -7.60
CA ILE A 394 -5.68 9.21 -6.79
C ILE A 394 -4.72 10.40 -6.96
N ASP A 395 -4.50 10.84 -8.21
CA ASP A 395 -3.65 11.99 -8.50
C ASP A 395 -4.16 13.29 -7.84
N SER A 396 -5.47 13.43 -7.66
CA SER A 396 -6.04 14.57 -6.96
C SER A 396 -6.00 14.44 -5.43
N GLU A 397 -6.31 13.27 -4.88
CA GLU A 397 -6.40 13.07 -3.44
C GLU A 397 -5.02 13.05 -2.78
N ILE A 398 -3.99 12.57 -3.48
CA ILE A 398 -2.61 12.64 -2.96
C ILE A 398 -2.19 14.10 -2.72
N GLN A 399 -2.67 15.05 -3.52
CA GLN A 399 -2.39 16.48 -3.31
C GLN A 399 -3.08 17.03 -2.07
N VAL A 400 -4.32 16.57 -1.79
CA VAL A 400 -5.05 16.95 -0.59
C VAL A 400 -4.33 16.44 0.65
N MET A 401 -3.91 15.16 0.64
CA MET A 401 -3.13 14.56 1.71
C MET A 401 -1.80 15.31 1.91
N TRP A 402 -1.05 15.55 0.83
CA TRP A 402 0.20 16.31 0.84
C TRP A 402 0.09 17.75 1.35
N ALA A 403 -1.07 18.39 1.20
CA ALA A 403 -1.31 19.74 1.70
C ALA A 403 -1.35 19.81 3.24
N LYS A 404 -1.49 18.67 3.93
CA LYS A 404 -1.52 18.58 5.40
C LYS A 404 -0.14 18.56 6.04
N GLN A 405 0.92 18.30 5.26
CA GLN A 405 2.28 18.27 5.78
C GLN A 405 2.77 19.68 6.16
N GLN A 406 3.26 19.81 7.39
CA GLN A 406 3.80 21.05 7.93
C GLN A 406 5.24 21.30 7.45
N PRO A 407 5.76 22.54 7.56
CA PRO A 407 7.13 22.85 7.18
C PRO A 407 8.21 22.04 7.93
N SER A 408 7.91 21.55 9.14
CA SER A 408 8.81 20.68 9.92
C SER A 408 8.92 19.26 9.35
N GLY A 409 8.02 18.87 8.43
CA GLY A 409 7.90 17.51 7.92
C GLY A 409 6.87 16.65 8.64
N VAL A 410 6.53 17.00 9.88
CA VAL A 410 5.41 16.44 10.64
C VAL A 410 4.09 16.77 9.92
N ILE A 411 3.11 15.88 10.01
CA ILE A 411 1.80 16.05 9.37
C ILE A 411 0.81 16.54 10.44
N GLU A 412 0.43 15.64 11.35
CA GLU A 412 -0.49 15.91 12.45
C GLU A 412 0.16 15.67 13.82
N GLY A 413 1.35 15.06 13.86
CA GLY A 413 2.11 14.87 15.09
C GLY A 413 1.62 13.70 15.94
N TRP A 414 0.98 12.71 15.31
CA TRP A 414 0.64 11.42 15.93
C TRP A 414 1.07 10.28 15.02
N HIS A 415 0.91 9.04 15.48
CA HIS A 415 1.43 7.84 14.81
C HIS A 415 0.94 7.68 13.35
N GLY A 416 -0.29 8.11 13.02
CA GLY A 416 -0.82 8.13 11.65
C GLY A 416 -0.02 8.96 10.64
N ASP A 417 0.93 9.80 11.08
CA ASP A 417 1.89 10.45 10.18
C ASP A 417 2.70 9.44 9.33
N GLY A 418 2.87 8.20 9.79
CA GLY A 418 3.55 7.19 8.99
C GLY A 418 2.68 6.60 7.87
N ASN A 419 1.35 6.57 8.03
CA ASN A 419 0.43 6.21 6.93
C ASN A 419 0.53 7.20 5.77
N PHE A 420 0.70 8.49 6.06
CA PHE A 420 1.04 9.49 5.04
C PHE A 420 2.30 9.09 4.24
N ALA A 421 3.35 8.63 4.92
CA ALA A 421 4.60 8.23 4.27
C ALA A 421 4.43 6.93 3.49
N ARG A 422 3.74 5.93 4.04
CA ARG A 422 3.41 4.66 3.37
C ARG A 422 2.64 4.90 2.08
N THR A 423 1.52 5.62 2.15
CA THR A 423 0.68 5.96 0.99
C THR A 423 1.48 6.77 -0.03
N THR A 424 2.27 7.75 0.41
CA THR A 424 3.10 8.55 -0.51
C THR A 424 4.12 7.69 -1.24
N LEU A 425 4.77 6.74 -0.57
CA LEU A 425 5.70 5.79 -1.21
C LEU A 425 4.98 4.88 -2.19
N MET A 426 3.81 4.35 -1.84
CA MET A 426 2.99 3.54 -2.76
C MET A 426 2.61 4.32 -4.02
N TYR A 427 2.19 5.58 -3.87
CA TYR A 427 1.93 6.48 -5.00
C TYR A 427 3.18 6.72 -5.85
N CYS A 428 4.33 6.99 -5.23
CA CYS A 428 5.58 7.18 -5.96
C CYS A 428 5.97 5.93 -6.74
N LEU A 429 5.87 4.76 -6.13
CA LEU A 429 6.16 3.47 -6.78
C LEU A 429 5.17 3.15 -7.90
N TRP A 430 3.93 3.63 -7.84
CA TRP A 430 3.03 3.59 -8.99
C TRP A 430 3.54 4.46 -10.15
N LYS A 431 3.93 5.71 -9.87
CA LYS A 431 4.47 6.63 -10.87
C LYS A 431 5.82 6.20 -11.45
N THR A 432 6.60 5.41 -10.71
CA THR A 432 7.87 4.85 -11.20
C THR A 432 7.74 3.40 -11.65
N ALA A 433 6.53 2.82 -11.62
CA ALA A 433 6.26 1.41 -11.91
C ALA A 433 7.18 0.43 -11.14
N GLY A 434 7.42 0.69 -9.86
CA GLY A 434 8.27 -0.16 -9.00
C GLY A 434 9.76 0.05 -9.24
N THR A 435 10.17 1.20 -9.76
CA THR A 435 11.59 1.56 -9.90
C THR A 435 11.97 2.69 -8.95
N TRP A 436 13.23 2.70 -8.51
CA TRP A 436 13.77 3.79 -7.69
C TRP A 436 15.26 3.94 -7.96
N LEU A 437 15.84 5.02 -7.46
CA LEU A 437 17.27 5.29 -7.57
C LEU A 437 17.93 5.11 -6.21
N THR A 438 19.06 4.40 -6.14
CA THR A 438 19.93 4.46 -4.97
C THR A 438 20.53 5.86 -4.85
N THR A 439 20.91 6.28 -3.64
CA THR A 439 21.52 7.61 -3.41
C THR A 439 20.68 8.75 -3.98
N TRP A 440 19.36 8.64 -3.83
CA TRP A 440 18.42 9.62 -4.33
C TRP A 440 18.70 11.00 -3.70
N LYS A 441 18.58 12.04 -4.52
CA LYS A 441 18.67 13.45 -4.14
C LYS A 441 17.59 14.22 -4.88
N GLU A 442 17.23 15.39 -4.37
CA GLU A 442 16.18 16.22 -4.96
C GLU A 442 16.47 16.62 -6.42
N SER A 443 17.75 16.70 -6.80
CA SER A 443 18.19 17.04 -8.15
C SER A 443 17.94 15.93 -9.19
N VAL A 444 17.67 14.69 -8.78
CA VAL A 444 17.43 13.56 -9.71
C VAL A 444 15.98 13.07 -9.66
N ARG A 445 15.41 12.81 -10.84
CA ARG A 445 14.03 12.40 -11.02
C ARG A 445 13.98 11.11 -11.83
N VAL A 446 13.19 10.15 -11.37
CA VAL A 446 12.86 8.92 -12.10
C VAL A 446 11.35 8.79 -12.19
N GLY A 447 10.85 8.47 -13.38
CA GLY A 447 9.45 8.11 -13.58
C GLY A 447 9.32 7.10 -14.70
N ALA A 448 8.21 6.37 -14.69
CA ALA A 448 8.01 5.30 -15.66
C ALA A 448 6.55 5.13 -16.08
N VAL A 449 6.36 4.50 -17.24
CA VAL A 449 5.06 4.13 -17.78
C VAL A 449 5.14 2.71 -18.32
N ARG A 450 4.21 1.88 -17.89
CA ARG A 450 4.01 0.55 -18.47
C ARG A 450 3.08 0.66 -19.68
N ALA A 451 3.56 0.22 -20.83
CA ALA A 451 2.76 0.11 -22.05
C ALA A 451 3.05 -1.23 -22.75
N ASP A 452 1.99 -1.96 -23.07
CA ASP A 452 2.06 -3.33 -23.59
C ASP A 452 2.90 -4.26 -22.68
N LYS A 453 3.97 -4.83 -23.24
CA LYS A 453 4.94 -5.70 -22.55
C LYS A 453 6.20 -4.95 -22.11
N SER A 454 6.23 -3.63 -22.29
CA SER A 454 7.41 -2.80 -22.09
C SER A 454 7.21 -1.80 -20.95
N LEU A 455 8.33 -1.43 -20.34
CA LEU A 455 8.43 -0.37 -19.36
C LEU A 455 9.27 0.77 -19.97
N TYR A 456 8.72 1.98 -19.97
CA TYR A 456 9.37 3.18 -20.48
C TYR A 456 9.77 4.04 -19.29
N ILE A 457 11.06 4.26 -19.11
CA ILE A 457 11.64 4.98 -17.97
C ILE A 457 12.27 6.26 -18.48
N ASN A 458 12.05 7.34 -17.73
CA ASN A 458 12.75 8.60 -17.89
C ASN A 458 13.50 8.91 -16.60
N VAL A 459 14.82 9.11 -16.70
CA VAL A 459 15.66 9.63 -15.62
C VAL A 459 16.29 10.94 -16.07
N ASP A 460 16.12 12.01 -15.30
CA ASP A 460 16.75 13.29 -15.56
C ASP A 460 17.31 13.90 -14.28
N THR A 461 18.28 14.80 -14.44
CA THR A 461 18.98 15.42 -13.31
C THR A 461 19.34 16.88 -13.56
N ASP A 462 19.28 17.70 -12.51
CA ASP A 462 19.70 19.10 -12.51
C ASP A 462 21.17 19.31 -12.09
N GLU A 463 21.83 18.23 -11.68
CA GLU A 463 23.24 18.17 -11.25
C GLU A 463 23.92 16.93 -11.81
N ASP A 464 25.26 16.90 -11.78
CA ASP A 464 25.98 15.66 -12.09
C ASP A 464 25.60 14.59 -11.06
N TRP A 465 25.15 13.43 -11.55
CA TRP A 465 24.64 12.36 -10.69
C TRP A 465 25.12 10.99 -11.17
N ALA A 466 25.46 10.14 -10.20
CA ALA A 466 25.81 8.75 -10.42
C ALA A 466 25.19 7.89 -9.32
N GLY A 467 24.58 6.78 -9.73
CA GLY A 467 23.92 5.85 -8.82
C GLY A 467 23.37 4.66 -9.58
N THR A 468 22.37 4.01 -9.00
CA THR A 468 21.82 2.76 -9.54
C THR A 468 20.32 2.88 -9.69
N LEU A 469 19.79 2.45 -10.84
CA LEU A 469 18.37 2.23 -11.05
C LEU A 469 17.99 0.83 -10.58
N CYS A 470 17.16 0.78 -9.54
CA CYS A 470 16.67 -0.44 -8.93
C CYS A 470 15.26 -0.76 -9.42
N PHE A 471 14.92 -2.05 -9.34
CA PHE A 471 13.66 -2.60 -9.81
C PHE A 471 13.06 -3.52 -8.75
N SER A 472 11.75 -3.47 -8.57
CA SER A 472 11.05 -4.40 -7.69
C SER A 472 11.14 -5.83 -8.23
N PRO A 473 11.42 -6.83 -7.36
CA PRO A 473 11.16 -8.24 -7.67
C PRO A 473 9.64 -8.52 -7.66
N ALA A 474 9.26 -9.75 -7.93
CA ALA A 474 7.91 -10.21 -7.64
C ALA A 474 7.82 -10.58 -6.15
N PHE A 475 7.69 -9.58 -5.26
CA PHE A 475 7.70 -9.74 -3.79
C PHE A 475 6.88 -10.93 -3.30
N HIS A 476 5.65 -11.10 -3.78
CA HIS A 476 4.74 -12.18 -3.39
C HIS A 476 5.39 -13.55 -3.62
N ARG A 477 6.10 -13.74 -4.73
CA ARG A 477 6.71 -15.01 -5.11
C ARG A 477 8.11 -15.15 -4.54
N ASP A 478 8.92 -14.12 -4.71
CA ASP A 478 10.37 -14.18 -4.48
C ASP A 478 10.73 -14.03 -2.99
N PHE A 479 9.93 -13.27 -2.23
CA PHE A 479 10.16 -13.05 -0.79
C PHE A 479 9.13 -13.77 0.09
N MET A 480 7.85 -13.68 -0.29
CA MET A 480 6.76 -14.22 0.54
C MET A 480 6.40 -15.67 0.21
N HIS A 481 6.84 -16.18 -0.95
CA HIS A 481 6.48 -17.49 -1.50
C HIS A 481 4.96 -17.75 -1.61
N LEU A 482 4.14 -16.70 -1.67
CA LEU A 482 2.70 -16.78 -1.87
C LEU A 482 2.37 -17.44 -3.21
N PRO A 483 1.31 -18.26 -3.28
CA PRO A 483 0.93 -18.97 -4.50
C PRO A 483 0.24 -18.05 -5.53
N LEU A 484 -0.27 -16.90 -5.08
CA LEU A 484 -1.06 -15.97 -5.86
C LEU A 484 -0.79 -14.54 -5.38
N ASN A 485 -0.72 -13.58 -6.30
CA ASN A 485 -0.62 -12.16 -5.97
C ASN A 485 -2.01 -11.51 -5.75
N TYR A 486 -2.72 -11.95 -4.73
CA TYR A 486 -4.02 -11.38 -4.35
C TYR A 486 -3.84 -10.02 -3.63
N PRO A 487 -4.82 -9.11 -3.71
CA PRO A 487 -4.75 -7.84 -2.99
C PRO A 487 -4.90 -8.05 -1.49
N ARG A 488 -4.10 -7.33 -0.70
CA ARG A 488 -4.04 -7.50 0.75
C ARG A 488 -3.66 -6.18 1.43
N ILE A 489 -4.05 -6.03 2.70
CA ILE A 489 -3.72 -4.86 3.53
C ILE A 489 -2.20 -4.84 3.76
N ASN A 490 -1.61 -3.64 3.86
CA ASN A 490 -0.18 -3.43 4.09
C ASN A 490 0.74 -4.07 3.03
N GLN A 491 0.30 -4.15 1.76
CA GLN A 491 1.14 -4.56 0.63
C GLN A 491 1.76 -3.37 -0.11
N PHE A 492 2.96 -3.58 -0.66
CA PHE A 492 3.53 -2.71 -1.70
C PHE A 492 3.31 -3.35 -3.08
N GLN A 493 2.75 -2.60 -4.02
CA GLN A 493 2.25 -3.15 -5.28
C GLN A 493 3.38 -3.50 -6.27
N GLU A 494 3.22 -4.63 -6.94
CA GLU A 494 4.12 -5.10 -8.01
C GLU A 494 3.72 -4.54 -9.39
N TRP A 495 4.07 -3.29 -9.68
CA TRP A 495 3.66 -2.62 -10.93
C TRP A 495 4.31 -3.18 -12.21
N TYR A 496 5.62 -3.44 -12.16
CA TYR A 496 6.40 -4.10 -13.21
C TYR A 496 7.50 -4.97 -12.58
N PRO A 497 7.16 -6.12 -11.96
CA PRO A 497 8.13 -6.94 -11.26
C PRO A 497 9.13 -7.56 -12.24
N ILE A 498 10.41 -7.52 -11.88
CA ILE A 498 11.48 -8.19 -12.63
C ILE A 498 11.62 -9.63 -12.16
N GLU A 499 11.74 -10.55 -13.12
CA GLU A 499 11.97 -11.96 -12.84
C GLU A 499 13.45 -12.29 -13.06
N GLY A 500 14.15 -12.69 -11.98
CA GLY A 500 15.59 -12.90 -11.99
C GLY A 500 16.11 -13.83 -13.10
N LYS A 501 15.33 -14.89 -13.42
CA LYS A 501 15.68 -15.91 -14.42
C LYS A 501 15.40 -15.50 -15.87
N LYS A 502 14.66 -14.40 -16.12
CA LYS A 502 14.37 -13.92 -17.48
C LYS A 502 15.50 -13.05 -18.01
N ARG A 503 15.47 -12.76 -19.32
CA ARG A 503 16.35 -11.78 -19.95
C ARG A 503 15.54 -10.60 -20.45
N TYR A 504 16.12 -9.41 -20.38
CA TYR A 504 15.48 -8.15 -20.72
C TYR A 504 16.34 -7.39 -21.72
N LYS A 505 15.68 -6.80 -22.73
CA LYS A 505 16.30 -5.85 -23.66
C LYS A 505 16.11 -4.44 -23.11
N LEU A 506 17.21 -3.73 -22.94
CA LEU A 506 17.27 -2.32 -22.55
C LEU A 506 17.65 -1.53 -23.81
N THR A 507 16.72 -0.70 -24.27
CA THR A 507 16.90 0.16 -25.44
C THR A 507 17.00 1.61 -24.97
N ASN A 508 18.14 2.25 -25.21
CA ASN A 508 18.27 3.68 -25.01
C ASN A 508 17.60 4.42 -26.17
N ALA A 509 16.59 5.24 -25.86
CA ALA A 509 15.78 5.91 -26.88
C ALA A 509 16.56 6.93 -27.70
N LYS A 510 17.58 7.57 -27.11
CA LYS A 510 18.41 8.59 -27.77
C LYS A 510 19.50 7.97 -28.63
N THR A 511 20.30 7.06 -28.05
CA THR A 511 21.44 6.44 -28.76
C THR A 511 21.06 5.25 -29.63
N LYS A 512 19.84 4.73 -29.48
CA LYS A 512 19.35 3.48 -30.08
C LYS A 512 20.16 2.24 -29.70
N LYS A 513 21.08 2.36 -28.74
CA LYS A 513 21.86 1.22 -28.21
C LYS A 513 20.92 0.25 -27.51
N VAL A 514 21.03 -1.02 -27.86
CA VAL A 514 20.30 -2.12 -27.22
C VAL A 514 21.29 -3.01 -26.49
N VAL A 515 21.00 -3.30 -25.22
CA VAL A 515 21.75 -4.25 -24.41
C VAL A 515 20.78 -5.30 -23.88
N THR A 516 21.21 -6.57 -23.88
CA THR A 516 20.43 -7.65 -23.24
C THR A 516 21.07 -8.01 -21.92
N VAL A 517 20.33 -7.86 -20.83
CA VAL A 517 20.76 -8.20 -19.46
C VAL A 517 19.88 -9.30 -18.88
N SER A 518 20.38 -10.02 -17.88
CA SER A 518 19.54 -10.91 -17.07
C SER A 518 18.63 -10.10 -16.13
N GLY A 519 17.50 -10.67 -15.72
CA GLY A 519 16.66 -10.08 -14.67
C GLY A 519 17.42 -9.93 -13.36
N GLN A 520 18.27 -10.89 -12.98
CA GLN A 520 19.08 -10.79 -11.77
C GLN A 520 19.95 -9.52 -11.77
N HIS A 521 20.64 -9.25 -12.87
CA HIS A 521 21.41 -8.01 -13.04
C HIS A 521 20.56 -6.72 -12.88
N LEU A 522 19.27 -6.74 -13.24
CA LEU A 522 18.38 -5.59 -12.96
C LEU A 522 17.98 -5.51 -11.49
N LEU A 523 17.74 -6.65 -10.83
CA LEU A 523 17.43 -6.72 -9.41
C LEU A 523 18.62 -6.31 -8.53
N ASP A 524 19.84 -6.65 -8.94
CA ASP A 524 21.08 -6.18 -8.30
C ASP A 524 21.30 -4.67 -8.53
N GLY A 525 20.61 -4.11 -9.52
CA GLY A 525 20.57 -2.69 -9.85
C GLY A 525 21.42 -2.31 -11.07
N TYR A 526 20.84 -1.47 -11.94
CA TYR A 526 21.47 -1.02 -13.18
C TYR A 526 22.20 0.32 -13.01
N PRO A 527 23.54 0.40 -13.17
CA PRO A 527 24.29 1.62 -12.93
C PRO A 527 23.99 2.70 -13.98
N ILE A 528 23.80 3.93 -13.51
CA ILE A 528 23.54 5.11 -14.35
C ILE A 528 24.47 6.24 -13.93
N ARG A 529 24.95 6.99 -14.93
CA ARG A 529 25.63 8.27 -14.75
C ARG A 529 25.00 9.28 -15.68
N LEU A 530 24.70 10.46 -15.16
CA LEU A 530 24.11 11.57 -15.90
C LEU A 530 24.88 12.85 -15.57
N GLN A 531 25.16 13.63 -16.61
CA GLN A 531 25.62 15.00 -16.42
C GLN A 531 24.45 15.93 -16.13
N LYS A 532 24.73 17.10 -15.55
CA LYS A 532 23.75 18.16 -15.36
C LYS A 532 22.95 18.45 -16.63
N GLY A 533 21.62 18.39 -16.53
CA GLY A 533 20.68 18.62 -17.63
C GLY A 533 20.53 17.44 -18.59
N GLU A 534 21.21 16.32 -18.34
CA GLU A 534 21.06 15.12 -19.13
C GLU A 534 19.75 14.39 -18.80
N THR A 535 19.20 13.72 -19.81
CA THR A 535 18.04 12.84 -19.66
C THR A 535 18.34 11.51 -20.30
N LEU A 536 18.14 10.44 -19.54
CA LEU A 536 18.16 9.07 -20.01
C LEU A 536 16.73 8.57 -20.20
N GLN A 537 16.47 8.01 -21.39
CA GLN A 537 15.22 7.37 -21.73
C GLN A 537 15.50 5.92 -22.09
N LEU A 538 14.93 4.99 -21.30
CA LEU A 538 15.11 3.56 -21.45
C LEU A 538 13.77 2.87 -21.71
N ALA A 539 13.70 2.03 -22.73
CA ALA A 539 12.65 1.03 -22.87
C ALA A 539 13.20 -0.33 -22.43
N ILE A 540 12.46 -0.99 -21.53
CA ILE A 540 12.77 -2.32 -21.02
C ILE A 540 11.67 -3.26 -21.49
N THR A 541 12.07 -4.33 -22.17
CA THR A 541 11.14 -5.35 -22.66
C THR A 541 11.65 -6.73 -22.26
N ALA A 542 10.80 -7.53 -21.62
CA ALA A 542 11.11 -8.94 -21.39
C ALA A 542 11.28 -9.63 -22.75
N ASN A 543 12.37 -10.38 -22.93
CA ASN A 543 12.49 -11.23 -24.11
C ASN A 543 11.40 -12.30 -24.04
N SER A 544 10.61 -12.41 -25.11
CA SER A 544 9.89 -13.65 -25.39
C SER A 544 10.95 -14.75 -25.51
N LEU A 545 10.84 -15.79 -24.68
CA LEU A 545 11.55 -17.04 -24.93
C LEU A 545 11.06 -17.65 -26.25
#